data_AF-A0A5N3S368-F1
#
_entry.id   AF-A0A5N3S368-F1
#
_cell.length_a   1.000
_cell.length_b   1.000
_cell.length_c   1.000
_cell.angle_alpha   90.00
_cell.angle_beta   90.00
_cell.angle_gamma   90.00
#
_symmetry.space_group_name_H-M   'P 1'
#
loop_
_entity.id
_entity.type
_entity.pdbx_description
1 polymer ?
#
loop_
_entity_poly.entity_id
_entity_poly.type
_entity_poly.pdbx_seq_one_letter_code
_entity_poly.pdbx_strand_id
1 'polypeptide(L)'
;MTIIRTVTKKTVAASAMSLLALNAYAAVEPQQCENVRFADVGWTDITATTAVTTELLKGLGYQTKTDLLSVPVTYSSMANGDIDVFLGNWMPTMEGDIAKYREAGTVETVRANLEGAKYTLAVPKYVYDAGVKSFADLAKYADKFKDRIYGIEPGNDGNRLIQSMIDSDAFGLKNFSLVESSEAGMVSQVSRAARRNQWIVYLGWAPHPMNSNVEMEYLDGGDDFFGPNYGGANVYTNVRANYLSECSNVGQLLQNLEFTLEMENELMEAILNQNVQPNKAAQQWLNSNPQQVEAWLKNVKTLKGDSAQDAVSAYLKQVKA
;
A
#
# COMPACT_ATOMS: atom_id res chain seq x y z
N MET A 1 -11.51 0.33 -95.66
CA MET A 1 -10.89 -0.62 -94.72
C MET A 1 -10.97 0.04 -93.35
N THR A 2 -12.07 -0.15 -92.61
CA THR A 2 -12.10 -0.99 -91.39
C THR A 2 -11.61 -0.15 -90.19
N ILE A 3 -12.32 0.21 -89.12
CA ILE A 3 -13.57 -0.21 -88.47
C ILE A 3 -14.03 0.95 -87.56
N ILE A 4 -15.35 1.11 -87.44
CA ILE A 4 -16.09 1.94 -86.48
C ILE A 4 -15.95 1.35 -85.08
N ARG A 5 -15.66 2.15 -84.04
CA ARG A 5 -16.11 1.82 -82.67
C ARG A 5 -16.65 3.03 -81.90
N THR A 6 -17.86 2.79 -81.44
CA THR A 6 -18.89 3.65 -80.89
C THR A 6 -18.59 4.12 -79.47
N VAL A 7 -19.08 5.33 -79.18
CA VAL A 7 -19.22 5.96 -77.86
C VAL A 7 -20.03 5.07 -76.91
N THR A 8 -19.59 4.94 -75.65
CA THR A 8 -20.53 4.81 -74.52
C THR A 8 -19.90 5.37 -73.24
N LYS A 9 -20.32 6.58 -72.86
CA LYS A 9 -20.13 7.10 -71.50
C LYS A 9 -21.05 6.29 -70.57
N LYS A 10 -20.48 5.57 -69.61
CA LYS A 10 -21.24 5.00 -68.48
C LYS A 10 -20.78 5.67 -67.19
N THR A 11 -21.56 6.64 -66.76
CA THR A 11 -21.67 7.04 -65.36
C THR A 11 -22.47 5.96 -64.64
N VAL A 12 -21.86 5.30 -63.66
CA VAL A 12 -22.57 4.52 -62.63
C VAL A 12 -22.01 4.95 -61.28
N ALA A 13 -22.88 5.56 -60.49
CA ALA A 13 -22.69 5.88 -59.08
C ALA A 13 -22.99 4.66 -58.20
N ALA A 14 -22.54 4.72 -56.93
CA ALA A 14 -22.73 3.78 -55.82
C ALA A 14 -21.74 2.58 -55.83
N SER A 15 -21.01 2.25 -54.75
CA SER A 15 -21.32 2.41 -53.33
C SER A 15 -20.05 2.63 -52.50
N ALA A 16 -20.00 3.73 -51.74
CA ALA A 16 -19.12 3.89 -50.60
C ALA A 16 -19.83 3.31 -49.37
N MET A 17 -19.51 2.08 -48.98
CA MET A 17 -19.94 1.51 -47.70
C MET A 17 -19.03 0.34 -47.29
N SER A 18 -17.73 0.62 -47.11
CA SER A 18 -16.90 -0.23 -46.25
C SER A 18 -17.18 0.20 -44.82
N LEU A 19 -18.24 -0.41 -44.26
CA LEU A 19 -18.61 -0.29 -42.86
C LEU A 19 -17.40 -0.61 -41.98
N LEU A 20 -17.11 0.35 -41.10
CA LEU A 20 -16.30 0.20 -39.90
C LEU A 20 -16.80 -1.02 -39.10
N ALA A 21 -16.19 -2.19 -39.33
CA ALA A 21 -16.16 -3.25 -38.33
C ALA A 21 -14.97 -2.98 -37.40
N LEU A 22 -15.05 -1.88 -36.64
CA LEU A 22 -14.38 -1.84 -35.35
C LEU A 22 -15.15 -2.84 -34.49
N ASN A 23 -14.70 -4.10 -34.54
CA ASN A 23 -15.08 -5.07 -33.54
C ASN A 23 -14.77 -4.42 -32.19
N ALA A 24 -15.82 -4.05 -31.47
CA ALA A 24 -15.79 -4.02 -30.03
C ALA A 24 -15.52 -5.46 -29.58
N TYR A 25 -14.28 -5.90 -29.72
CA TYR A 25 -13.75 -6.88 -28.79
C TYR A 25 -13.93 -6.19 -27.44
N ALA A 26 -14.89 -6.67 -26.64
CA ALA A 26 -14.78 -6.49 -25.21
C ALA A 26 -13.32 -6.83 -24.90
N ALA A 27 -12.54 -5.84 -24.45
CA ALA A 27 -11.12 -6.00 -24.25
C ALA A 27 -10.96 -7.08 -23.17
N VAL A 28 -10.83 -8.32 -23.61
CA VAL A 28 -10.45 -9.44 -22.76
C VAL A 28 -9.04 -9.11 -22.34
N GLU A 29 -8.86 -8.94 -21.04
CA GLU A 29 -7.55 -8.63 -20.48
C GLU A 29 -6.52 -9.67 -20.92
N PRO A 30 -5.27 -9.26 -21.22
CA PRO A 30 -4.23 -10.20 -21.58
C PRO A 30 -4.09 -11.30 -20.52
N GLN A 31 -3.80 -12.54 -20.94
CA GLN A 31 -3.69 -13.69 -20.01
C GLN A 31 -2.69 -13.44 -18.87
N GLN A 32 -1.63 -12.66 -19.13
CA GLN A 32 -0.64 -12.26 -18.11
C GLN A 32 -1.23 -11.41 -16.97
N CYS A 33 -2.38 -10.78 -17.18
CA CYS A 33 -3.07 -9.94 -16.20
C CYS A 33 -4.06 -10.74 -15.34
N GLU A 34 -4.30 -12.02 -15.65
CA GLU A 34 -5.24 -12.87 -14.90
C GLU A 34 -4.80 -13.11 -13.45
N ASN A 35 -3.48 -13.16 -13.20
CA ASN A 35 -2.91 -13.36 -11.88
C ASN A 35 -2.16 -12.10 -11.43
N VAL A 36 -2.77 -11.35 -10.50
CA VAL A 36 -2.20 -10.12 -9.95
C VAL A 36 -1.29 -10.47 -8.76
N ARG A 37 -0.01 -10.10 -8.85
CA ARG A 37 0.99 -10.42 -7.82
C ARG A 37 1.25 -9.21 -6.92
N PHE A 38 0.97 -9.37 -5.64
CA PHE A 38 1.15 -8.35 -4.62
C PHE A 38 2.37 -8.64 -3.77
N ALA A 39 3.08 -7.58 -3.37
CA ALA A 39 3.96 -7.63 -2.21
C ALA A 39 3.21 -7.19 -0.95
N ASP A 40 3.40 -7.93 0.12
CA ASP A 40 3.00 -7.59 1.48
C ASP A 40 4.25 -7.63 2.36
N VAL A 41 4.47 -6.62 3.19
CA VAL A 41 5.65 -6.53 4.07
C VAL A 41 5.35 -7.07 5.49
N GLY A 42 4.10 -7.43 5.76
CA GLY A 42 3.66 -8.09 6.99
C GLY A 42 3.19 -7.14 8.08
N TRP A 43 3.04 -5.84 7.79
CA TRP A 43 2.39 -4.89 8.71
C TRP A 43 0.87 -5.05 8.60
N THR A 44 0.15 -4.75 9.67
CA THR A 44 -1.29 -5.01 9.71
C THR A 44 -2.05 -4.09 8.73
N ASP A 45 -1.62 -2.84 8.56
CA ASP A 45 -2.19 -1.87 7.61
C ASP A 45 -2.09 -2.38 6.16
N ILE A 46 -0.89 -2.72 5.69
CA ILE A 46 -0.67 -3.23 4.33
C ILE A 46 -1.33 -4.60 4.12
N THR A 47 -1.34 -5.47 5.14
CA THR A 47 -2.05 -6.75 5.08
C THR A 47 -3.54 -6.50 4.87
N ALA A 48 -4.12 -5.51 5.55
CA ALA A 48 -5.52 -5.14 5.42
C ALA A 48 -5.85 -4.53 4.05
N THR A 49 -5.08 -3.55 3.56
CA THR A 49 -5.35 -2.92 2.25
C THR A 49 -5.14 -3.90 1.10
N THR A 50 -4.13 -4.78 1.19
CA THR A 50 -3.90 -5.88 0.24
C THR A 50 -5.04 -6.90 0.29
N ALA A 51 -5.52 -7.27 1.48
CA ALA A 51 -6.69 -8.15 1.60
C ALA A 51 -7.93 -7.54 0.94
N VAL A 52 -8.25 -6.27 1.20
CA VAL A 52 -9.38 -5.58 0.54
C VAL A 52 -9.26 -5.61 -0.98
N THR A 53 -8.08 -5.25 -1.49
CA THR A 53 -7.84 -5.18 -2.93
C THR A 53 -7.92 -6.57 -3.59
N THR A 54 -7.36 -7.59 -2.93
CA THR A 54 -7.40 -8.96 -3.46
C THR A 54 -8.80 -9.56 -3.42
N GLU A 55 -9.62 -9.24 -2.43
CA GLU A 55 -11.03 -9.67 -2.38
C GLU A 55 -11.89 -9.02 -3.47
N LEU A 56 -11.64 -7.74 -3.80
CA LEU A 56 -12.25 -7.09 -4.97
C LEU A 56 -11.84 -7.81 -6.26
N LEU A 57 -10.54 -8.05 -6.46
CA LEU A 57 -10.02 -8.73 -7.66
C LEU A 57 -10.57 -10.15 -7.82
N LYS A 58 -10.68 -10.93 -6.73
CA LYS A 58 -11.32 -12.25 -6.75
C LYS A 58 -12.79 -12.15 -7.16
N GLY A 59 -13.52 -11.17 -6.65
CA GLY A 59 -14.91 -10.91 -7.07
C GLY A 59 -15.04 -10.51 -8.54
N LEU A 60 -14.00 -9.91 -9.13
CA LEU A 60 -13.90 -9.58 -10.56
C LEU A 60 -13.43 -10.77 -11.42
N GLY A 61 -13.12 -11.91 -10.82
CA GLY A 61 -12.70 -13.13 -11.50
C GLY A 61 -11.20 -13.27 -11.73
N TYR A 62 -10.37 -12.40 -11.13
CA TYR A 62 -8.91 -12.52 -11.16
C TYR A 62 -8.41 -13.51 -10.11
N GLN A 63 -7.21 -14.04 -10.35
CA GLN A 63 -6.40 -14.70 -9.33
C GLN A 63 -5.46 -13.68 -8.69
N THR A 64 -5.12 -13.91 -7.42
CA THR A 64 -4.21 -13.06 -6.68
C THR A 64 -3.20 -13.90 -5.95
N LYS A 65 -1.93 -13.52 -6.02
CA LYS A 65 -0.85 -14.08 -5.22
C LYS A 65 -0.21 -12.97 -4.40
N THR A 66 -0.09 -13.16 -3.10
CA THR A 66 0.58 -12.21 -2.21
C THR A 66 1.84 -12.86 -1.65
N ASP A 67 2.98 -12.24 -1.90
CA ASP A 67 4.27 -12.69 -1.38
C ASP A 67 4.70 -11.79 -0.21
N LEU A 68 5.10 -12.42 0.91
CA LEU A 68 5.64 -11.72 2.08
C LEU A 68 7.11 -11.36 1.83
N LEU A 69 7.41 -10.08 1.63
CA LEU A 69 8.72 -9.58 1.20
C LEU A 69 9.15 -8.40 2.08
N SER A 70 10.45 -8.18 2.30
CA SER A 70 10.92 -6.92 2.89
C SER A 70 10.82 -5.78 1.88
N VAL A 71 10.86 -4.51 2.34
CA VAL A 71 10.79 -3.33 1.45
C VAL A 71 11.86 -3.37 0.33
N PRO A 72 13.16 -3.66 0.59
CA PRO A 72 14.15 -3.70 -0.48
C PRO A 72 13.89 -4.82 -1.49
N VAL A 73 13.42 -5.98 -1.01
CA VAL A 73 13.09 -7.11 -1.89
C VAL A 73 11.88 -6.79 -2.74
N THR A 74 10.84 -6.18 -2.15
CA THR A 74 9.62 -5.71 -2.84
C THR A 74 9.98 -4.90 -4.08
N TYR A 75 10.75 -3.82 -3.93
CA TYR A 75 11.11 -2.99 -5.08
C TYR A 75 12.03 -3.70 -6.08
N SER A 76 12.95 -4.55 -5.61
CA SER A 76 13.77 -5.36 -6.52
C SER A 76 12.94 -6.35 -7.36
N SER A 77 11.94 -6.98 -6.74
CA SER A 77 11.04 -7.92 -7.40
C SER A 77 10.09 -7.21 -8.36
N MET A 78 9.61 -6.00 -8.02
CA MET A 78 8.84 -5.18 -8.97
C MET A 78 9.67 -4.81 -10.19
N ALA A 79 10.93 -4.40 -10.00
CA ALA A 79 11.82 -4.04 -11.09
C ALA A 79 12.16 -5.22 -12.02
N ASN A 80 12.19 -6.44 -11.48
CA ASN A 80 12.35 -7.67 -12.24
C ASN A 80 11.05 -8.17 -12.87
N GLY A 81 9.91 -7.55 -12.56
CA GLY A 81 8.59 -7.98 -13.01
C GLY A 81 8.08 -9.23 -12.32
N ASP A 82 8.59 -9.58 -11.13
CA ASP A 82 8.13 -10.70 -10.29
C ASP A 82 6.90 -10.31 -9.44
N ILE A 83 6.76 -9.02 -9.12
CA ILE A 83 5.62 -8.43 -8.41
C ILE A 83 4.98 -7.35 -9.29
N ASP A 84 3.66 -7.28 -9.29
CA ASP A 84 2.90 -6.32 -10.08
C ASP A 84 2.52 -5.08 -9.28
N VAL A 85 2.07 -5.25 -8.03
CA VAL A 85 1.45 -4.20 -7.21
C VAL A 85 2.03 -4.19 -5.80
N PHE A 86 2.30 -2.99 -5.29
CA PHE A 86 2.61 -2.74 -3.88
C PHE A 86 1.78 -1.57 -3.38
N LEU A 87 1.00 -1.76 -2.31
CA LEU A 87 0.09 -0.75 -1.76
C LEU A 87 0.68 0.04 -0.59
N GLY A 88 1.92 -0.26 -0.18
CA GLY A 88 2.51 0.19 1.07
C GLY A 88 3.69 1.15 0.90
N ASN A 89 3.68 2.02 -0.12
CA ASN A 89 4.75 3.00 -0.27
C ASN A 89 4.53 4.22 0.62
N TRP A 90 5.14 4.20 1.80
CA TRP A 90 5.07 5.27 2.79
C TRP A 90 6.06 6.40 2.46
N MET A 91 5.54 7.56 2.09
CA MET A 91 6.35 8.75 1.81
C MET A 91 6.21 9.77 2.94
N PRO A 92 7.32 10.44 3.34
CA PRO A 92 8.60 10.53 2.62
C PRO A 92 9.65 9.45 2.97
N THR A 93 9.41 8.60 3.96
CA THR A 93 10.45 7.74 4.56
C THR A 93 11.00 6.66 3.61
N MET A 94 10.21 6.20 2.64
CA MET A 94 10.64 5.26 1.61
C MET A 94 11.36 5.89 0.41
N GLU A 95 11.66 7.19 0.40
CA GLU A 95 12.37 7.83 -0.71
C GLU A 95 13.69 7.12 -1.04
N GLY A 96 14.44 6.71 -0.01
CA GLY A 96 15.69 5.95 -0.17
C GLY A 96 15.52 4.54 -0.75
N ASP A 97 14.32 3.96 -0.70
CA ASP A 97 14.00 2.66 -1.29
C ASP A 97 13.60 2.77 -2.75
N ILE A 98 12.67 3.69 -3.05
CA ILE A 98 12.03 3.79 -4.36
C ILE A 98 12.83 4.59 -5.38
N ALA A 99 13.62 5.60 -4.96
CA ALA A 99 14.20 6.60 -5.86
C ALA A 99 14.88 6.01 -7.10
N LYS A 100 15.79 5.04 -6.90
CA LYS A 100 16.53 4.42 -8.01
C LYS A 100 15.63 3.66 -9.01
N TYR A 101 14.52 3.09 -8.54
CA TYR A 101 13.59 2.34 -9.39
C TYR A 101 12.65 3.27 -10.15
N ARG A 102 12.19 4.34 -9.49
CA ARG A 102 11.44 5.43 -10.11
C ARG A 102 12.26 6.13 -11.19
N GLU A 103 13.52 6.45 -10.90
CA GLU A 103 14.45 7.08 -11.85
C GLU A 103 14.77 6.17 -13.05
N ALA A 104 14.90 4.86 -12.81
CA ALA A 104 15.09 3.87 -13.87
C ALA A 104 13.81 3.58 -14.67
N GLY A 105 12.65 4.07 -14.23
CA GLY A 105 11.35 3.77 -14.85
C GLY A 105 10.91 2.31 -14.70
N THR A 106 11.48 1.57 -13.74
CA THR A 106 11.13 0.15 -13.49
C THR A 106 9.96 -0.01 -12.53
N VAL A 107 9.65 1.04 -11.76
CA VAL A 107 8.51 1.14 -10.85
C VAL A 107 7.81 2.47 -11.05
N GLU A 108 6.48 2.43 -11.12
CA GLU A 108 5.60 3.58 -11.31
C GLU A 108 4.79 3.85 -10.04
N THR A 109 4.42 5.10 -9.80
CA THR A 109 3.49 5.49 -8.73
C THR A 109 2.15 5.85 -9.33
N VAL A 110 1.08 5.20 -8.88
CA VAL A 110 -0.27 5.37 -9.43
C VAL A 110 -0.93 6.60 -8.81
N ARG A 111 -1.05 6.61 -7.48
CA ARG A 111 -1.68 7.68 -6.68
C ARG A 111 -1.37 7.50 -5.20
N ALA A 112 -1.63 8.54 -4.40
CA ALA A 112 -1.82 8.38 -2.97
C ALA A 112 -3.08 7.53 -2.73
N ASN A 113 -2.94 6.46 -1.96
CA ASN A 113 -4.05 5.61 -1.53
C ASN A 113 -4.41 5.85 -0.05
N LEU A 114 -3.59 6.57 0.72
CA LEU A 114 -3.93 7.05 2.06
C LEU A 114 -3.27 8.40 2.31
N GLU A 115 -4.02 9.35 2.87
CA GLU A 115 -3.49 10.66 3.25
C GLU A 115 -3.67 10.93 4.75
N GLY A 116 -2.76 11.73 5.31
CA GLY A 116 -2.84 12.17 6.71
C GLY A 116 -2.32 11.14 7.72
N ALA A 117 -1.54 10.16 7.26
CA ALA A 117 -0.83 9.23 8.11
C ALA A 117 0.31 9.94 8.87
N LYS A 118 0.90 9.23 9.83
CA LYS A 118 2.10 9.68 10.56
C LYS A 118 3.04 8.51 10.78
N TYR A 119 4.34 8.75 10.76
CA TYR A 119 5.34 7.74 11.08
C TYR A 119 6.61 8.37 11.67
N THR A 120 6.89 8.10 12.94
CA THR A 120 8.08 8.65 13.63
C THR A 120 8.39 7.88 14.94
N LEU A 121 9.35 8.35 15.73
CA LEU A 121 9.61 7.79 17.06
C LEU A 121 8.54 8.22 18.06
N ALA A 122 8.17 7.28 18.93
CA ALA A 122 7.23 7.52 20.00
C ALA A 122 7.67 6.85 21.31
N VAL A 123 7.07 7.31 22.40
CA VAL A 123 7.28 6.77 23.76
C VAL A 123 5.93 6.66 24.48
N PRO A 124 5.79 5.79 25.50
CA PRO A 124 4.61 5.80 26.35
C PRO A 124 4.44 7.16 27.05
N LYS A 125 3.20 7.55 27.31
CA LYS A 125 2.85 8.85 27.89
C LYS A 125 3.58 9.15 29.21
N TYR A 126 3.75 8.16 30.08
CA TYR A 126 4.50 8.35 31.33
C TYR A 126 6.00 8.65 31.12
N VAL A 127 6.58 8.22 30.00
CA VAL A 127 7.96 8.57 29.61
C VAL A 127 8.00 9.99 29.06
N TYR A 128 7.02 10.34 28.22
CA TYR A 128 6.85 11.69 27.70
C TYR A 128 6.67 12.71 28.84
N ASP A 129 5.78 12.44 29.78
CA ASP A 129 5.50 13.29 30.94
C ASP A 129 6.69 13.38 31.92
N ALA A 130 7.58 12.39 31.92
CA ALA A 130 8.84 12.43 32.64
C ALA A 130 9.95 13.25 31.95
N GLY A 131 9.66 13.87 30.79
CA GLY A 131 10.53 14.86 30.15
C GLY A 131 11.15 14.43 28.82
N VAL A 132 10.76 13.29 28.24
CA VAL A 132 11.21 12.87 26.89
C VAL A 132 10.24 13.41 25.86
N LYS A 133 10.47 14.64 25.37
CA LYS A 133 9.53 15.33 24.48
C LYS A 133 9.99 15.35 23.02
N SER A 134 11.30 15.20 22.81
CA SER A 134 11.95 15.28 21.51
C SER A 134 12.99 14.18 21.31
N PHE A 135 13.44 13.98 20.06
CA PHE A 135 14.53 13.08 19.73
C PHE A 135 15.81 13.41 20.52
N ALA A 136 16.11 14.70 20.71
CA ALA A 136 17.26 15.19 21.49
C ALA A 136 17.18 14.88 23.00
N ASP A 137 16.01 14.52 23.52
CA ASP A 137 15.86 14.12 24.92
C ASP A 137 16.26 12.66 25.16
N LEU A 138 16.26 11.81 24.14
CA LEU A 138 16.56 10.38 24.28
C LEU A 138 17.94 10.14 24.91
N ALA A 139 18.97 10.84 24.41
CA ALA A 139 20.34 10.72 24.91
C ALA A 139 20.50 11.17 26.38
N LYS A 140 19.63 12.07 26.87
CA LYS A 140 19.66 12.52 28.28
C LYS A 140 19.23 11.42 29.26
N TYR A 141 18.49 10.43 28.78
CA TYR A 141 17.93 9.33 29.58
C TYR A 141 18.35 7.96 29.04
N ALA A 142 19.49 7.87 28.36
CA ALA A 142 19.96 6.68 27.65
C ALA A 142 19.94 5.41 28.54
N ASP A 143 20.42 5.52 29.79
CA ASP A 143 20.42 4.44 30.78
C ASP A 143 19.01 3.85 31.03
N LYS A 144 17.97 4.69 31.02
CA LYS A 144 16.59 4.25 31.24
C LYS A 144 16.04 3.44 30.06
N PHE A 145 16.44 3.82 28.84
CA PHE A 145 16.15 3.08 27.61
C PHE A 145 17.08 1.89 27.41
N LYS A 146 18.14 1.76 28.24
CA LYS A 146 19.22 0.78 28.08
C LYS A 146 19.88 0.88 26.70
N ASP A 147 20.01 2.11 26.22
CA ASP A 147 20.61 2.45 24.92
C ASP A 147 19.94 1.69 23.75
N ARG A 148 18.61 1.57 23.77
CA ARG A 148 17.86 0.82 22.75
C ARG A 148 16.72 1.63 22.15
N ILE A 149 16.62 1.55 20.83
CA ILE A 149 15.46 1.99 20.06
C ILE A 149 14.86 0.76 19.39
N TYR A 150 13.54 0.55 19.56
CA TYR A 150 12.86 -0.63 19.06
C TYR A 150 12.26 -0.36 17.68
N GLY A 151 12.83 -1.01 16.67
CA GLY A 151 12.32 -1.02 15.31
C GLY A 151 11.41 -2.21 15.03
N ILE A 152 11.09 -2.40 13.75
CA ILE A 152 10.32 -3.54 13.23
C ILE A 152 11.23 -4.48 12.45
N GLU A 153 10.81 -5.03 11.32
CA GLU A 153 11.61 -6.01 10.56
C GLU A 153 12.87 -5.42 9.89
N PRO A 154 13.92 -6.23 9.73
CA PRO A 154 15.11 -5.83 8.97
C PRO A 154 14.78 -5.43 7.54
N GLY A 155 15.35 -4.30 7.11
CA GLY A 155 15.10 -3.70 5.80
C GLY A 155 13.95 -2.71 5.79
N ASN A 156 13.24 -2.50 6.91
CA ASN A 156 12.28 -1.41 7.04
C ASN A 156 12.95 -0.03 6.87
N ASP A 157 12.22 0.91 6.29
CA ASP A 157 12.61 2.29 6.06
C ASP A 157 12.87 3.07 7.35
N GLY A 158 11.99 2.97 8.34
CA GLY A 158 12.16 3.55 9.68
C GLY A 158 13.35 2.97 10.45
N ASN A 159 13.57 1.65 10.38
CA ASN A 159 14.77 1.01 10.94
C ASN A 159 16.05 1.60 10.34
N ARG A 160 16.08 1.78 9.01
CA ARG A 160 17.23 2.40 8.32
C ARG A 160 17.42 3.86 8.73
N LEU A 161 16.34 4.62 8.90
CA LEU A 161 16.42 6.00 9.41
C LEU A 161 17.00 6.03 10.83
N ILE A 162 16.57 5.14 11.72
CA ILE A 162 17.14 5.00 13.07
C ILE A 162 18.63 4.66 13.00
N GLN A 163 19.02 3.69 12.17
CA GLN A 163 20.41 3.32 12.02
C GLN A 163 21.25 4.50 11.50
N SER A 164 20.73 5.27 10.54
CA SER A 164 21.42 6.47 10.03
C SER A 164 21.61 7.55 11.11
N MET A 165 20.64 7.72 12.01
CA MET A 165 20.77 8.63 13.15
C MET A 165 21.85 8.18 14.13
N ILE A 166 21.93 6.87 14.41
CA ILE A 166 22.95 6.29 15.28
C ILE A 166 24.35 6.46 14.64
N ASP A 167 24.49 6.10 13.36
CA ASP A 167 25.78 6.14 12.64
C ASP A 167 26.33 7.57 12.51
N SER A 168 25.45 8.55 12.35
CA SER A 168 25.81 9.97 12.24
C SER A 168 25.91 10.71 13.58
N ASP A 169 25.69 10.03 14.71
CA ASP A 169 25.57 10.63 16.05
C ASP A 169 24.51 11.76 16.11
N ALA A 170 23.47 11.66 15.29
CA ALA A 170 22.36 12.58 15.34
C ALA A 170 21.72 12.52 16.73
N PHE A 171 21.42 13.69 17.31
CA PHE A 171 20.81 13.82 18.63
C PHE A 171 21.61 13.17 19.78
N GLY A 172 22.90 12.84 19.58
CA GLY A 172 23.73 12.15 20.58
C GLY A 172 23.44 10.66 20.70
N LEU A 173 22.89 10.03 19.65
CA LEU A 173 22.44 8.64 19.66
C LEU A 173 23.54 7.61 19.35
N LYS A 174 24.80 7.99 19.17
CA LYS A 174 25.88 7.07 18.75
C LYS A 174 26.05 5.80 19.59
N ASN A 175 25.69 5.84 20.87
CA ASN A 175 25.77 4.68 21.76
C ASN A 175 24.49 3.85 21.82
N PHE A 176 23.40 4.32 21.22
CA PHE A 176 22.18 3.55 21.09
C PHE A 176 22.36 2.40 20.09
N SER A 177 21.53 1.38 20.28
CA SER A 177 21.41 0.23 19.41
C SER A 177 19.99 0.12 18.89
N LEU A 178 19.85 -0.16 17.60
CA LEU A 178 18.57 -0.55 17.01
C LEU A 178 18.27 -2.00 17.37
N VAL A 179 17.07 -2.25 17.91
CA VAL A 179 16.55 -3.59 18.16
C VAL A 179 15.51 -3.91 17.10
N GLU A 180 15.88 -4.78 16.16
CA GLU A 180 15.01 -5.22 15.06
C GLU A 180 14.21 -6.48 15.44
N SER A 181 12.97 -6.56 14.97
CA SER A 181 12.11 -7.73 15.12
C SER A 181 11.04 -7.79 14.00
N SER A 182 9.84 -7.30 14.28
CA SER A 182 8.69 -7.16 13.38
C SER A 182 7.69 -6.21 14.05
N GLU A 183 6.63 -5.77 13.35
CA GLU A 183 5.52 -5.04 13.98
C GLU A 183 5.01 -5.77 15.24
N ALA A 184 4.66 -7.05 15.11
CA ALA A 184 4.15 -7.85 16.22
C ALA A 184 5.17 -7.97 17.37
N GLY A 185 6.47 -8.13 17.05
CA GLY A 185 7.54 -8.20 18.04
C GLY A 185 7.70 -6.90 18.83
N MET A 186 7.70 -5.78 18.11
CA MET A 186 7.82 -4.42 18.65
C MET A 186 6.61 -4.08 19.52
N VAL A 187 5.38 -4.23 19.00
CA VAL A 187 4.13 -3.94 19.73
C VAL A 187 4.03 -4.80 21.00
N SER A 188 4.41 -6.08 20.92
CA SER A 188 4.44 -6.97 22.09
C SER A 188 5.44 -6.48 23.15
N GLN A 189 6.60 -5.96 22.74
CA GLN A 189 7.59 -5.40 23.64
C GLN A 189 7.13 -4.08 24.26
N VAL A 190 6.48 -3.20 23.51
CA VAL A 190 5.86 -1.96 24.01
C VAL A 190 4.81 -2.28 25.05
N SER A 191 3.88 -3.20 24.76
CA SER A 191 2.86 -3.64 25.72
C SER A 191 3.45 -4.21 27.01
N ARG A 192 4.54 -4.98 26.91
CA ARG A 192 5.27 -5.48 28.09
C ARG A 192 5.96 -4.36 28.88
N ALA A 193 6.55 -3.38 28.21
CA ALA A 193 7.23 -2.26 28.85
C ALA A 193 6.23 -1.34 29.57
N ALA A 194 5.13 -0.98 28.90
CA ALA A 194 4.06 -0.16 29.44
C ALA A 194 3.44 -0.79 30.71
N ARG A 195 3.10 -2.08 30.68
CA ARG A 195 2.57 -2.80 31.86
C ARG A 195 3.53 -2.82 33.06
N ARG A 196 4.82 -2.65 32.83
CA ARG A 196 5.86 -2.65 33.88
C ARG A 196 6.43 -1.26 34.15
N ASN A 197 5.85 -0.20 33.59
CA ASN A 197 6.36 1.17 33.65
C ASN A 197 7.86 1.28 33.28
N GLN A 198 8.30 0.45 32.32
CA GLN A 198 9.68 0.47 31.81
C GLN A 198 9.81 1.46 30.66
N TRP A 199 10.90 2.21 30.59
CA TRP A 199 11.10 3.18 29.53
C TRP A 199 11.41 2.46 28.21
N ILE A 200 10.74 2.90 27.14
CA ILE A 200 10.90 2.36 25.79
C ILE A 200 10.67 3.48 24.79
N VAL A 201 11.50 3.50 23.74
CA VAL A 201 11.31 4.31 22.53
C VAL A 201 11.23 3.37 21.35
N TYR A 202 10.28 3.62 20.44
CA TYR A 202 9.94 2.71 19.36
C TYR A 202 9.40 3.46 18.14
N LEU A 203 9.36 2.80 16.99
CA LEU A 203 8.67 3.28 15.79
C LEU A 203 7.15 3.27 16.03
N GLY A 204 6.50 4.44 15.95
CA GLY A 204 5.07 4.59 16.05
C GLY A 204 4.48 5.21 14.78
N TRP A 205 3.27 4.82 14.42
CA TRP A 205 2.55 5.37 13.27
C TRP A 205 1.05 5.47 13.51
N ALA A 206 0.38 6.23 12.65
CA ALA A 206 -1.07 6.30 12.55
C ALA A 206 -1.46 6.18 11.06
N PRO A 207 -2.48 5.38 10.71
CA PRO A 207 -3.40 4.66 11.60
C PRO A 207 -2.74 3.39 12.18
N HIS A 208 -3.05 3.02 13.43
CA HIS A 208 -2.69 1.73 14.03
C HIS A 208 -3.35 1.57 15.42
N PRO A 209 -3.89 0.39 15.81
CA PRO A 209 -4.49 0.17 17.13
C PRO A 209 -3.58 0.43 18.34
N MET A 210 -2.26 0.51 18.15
CA MET A 210 -1.31 0.86 19.22
C MET A 210 -1.63 2.20 19.88
N ASN A 211 -2.14 3.17 19.11
CA ASN A 211 -2.49 4.51 19.57
C ASN A 211 -3.62 4.51 20.61
N SER A 212 -4.44 3.45 20.63
CA SER A 212 -5.52 3.27 21.59
C SER A 212 -5.16 2.25 22.67
N ASN A 213 -4.31 1.27 22.36
CA ASN A 213 -3.91 0.20 23.29
C ASN A 213 -2.85 0.64 24.31
N VAL A 214 -2.05 1.65 23.98
CA VAL A 214 -1.03 2.23 24.86
C VAL A 214 -1.16 3.75 24.76
N GLU A 215 -1.37 4.42 25.90
CA GLU A 215 -1.24 5.88 25.94
C GLU A 215 0.20 6.25 25.59
N MET A 216 0.39 6.87 24.43
CA MET A 216 1.69 7.18 23.84
C MET A 216 1.71 8.57 23.24
N GLU A 217 2.91 9.11 23.06
CA GLU A 217 3.14 10.44 22.50
C GLU A 217 4.26 10.33 21.45
N TYR A 218 4.10 11.03 20.34
CA TYR A 218 5.12 11.15 19.30
C TYR A 218 6.17 12.18 19.71
N LEU A 219 7.43 11.93 19.36
CA LEU A 219 8.54 12.83 19.71
C LEU A 219 8.74 13.92 18.66
N ASP A 220 8.99 15.15 19.14
CA ASP A 220 9.35 16.30 18.31
C ASP A 220 10.80 16.25 17.79
N GLY A 221 11.09 17.02 16.73
CA GLY A 221 12.46 17.31 16.28
C GLY A 221 13.10 16.25 15.39
N GLY A 222 12.32 15.26 14.94
CA GLY A 222 12.74 14.23 13.98
C GLY A 222 12.59 14.63 12.51
N ASP A 223 12.32 15.91 12.22
CA ASP A 223 11.84 16.41 10.94
C ASP A 223 12.78 16.09 9.76
N ASP A 224 14.09 16.17 9.96
CA ASP A 224 15.09 15.90 8.93
C ASP A 224 15.20 14.40 8.56
N PHE A 225 14.63 13.52 9.39
CA PHE A 225 14.71 12.06 9.21
C PHE A 225 13.36 11.45 8.83
N PHE A 226 12.33 11.72 9.62
CA PHE A 226 10.99 11.15 9.44
C PHE A 226 10.01 12.10 8.72
N GLY A 227 10.39 13.37 8.53
CA GLY A 227 9.54 14.41 7.96
C GLY A 227 8.87 15.29 9.03
N PRO A 228 8.39 16.48 8.63
CA PRO A 228 7.78 17.45 9.54
C PRO A 228 6.45 16.96 10.13
N ASN A 229 5.92 17.68 11.13
CA ASN A 229 4.62 17.42 11.75
C ASN A 229 4.49 16.01 12.35
N TYR A 230 5.51 15.57 13.10
CA TYR A 230 5.61 14.22 13.66
C TYR A 230 5.67 13.12 12.58
N GLY A 231 6.43 13.37 11.51
CA GLY A 231 6.53 12.46 10.38
C GLY A 231 5.22 12.31 9.61
N GLY A 232 4.54 13.43 9.34
CA GLY A 232 3.35 13.44 8.50
C GLY A 232 3.62 12.73 7.17
N ALA A 233 2.80 11.73 6.86
CA ALA A 233 3.05 10.78 5.79
C ALA A 233 1.80 10.53 4.96
N ASN A 234 2.01 10.13 3.71
CA ASN A 234 0.99 9.59 2.83
C ASN A 234 1.46 8.24 2.31
N VAL A 235 0.53 7.34 2.03
CA VAL A 235 0.81 6.02 1.46
C VAL A 235 0.39 6.03 -0.01
N TYR A 236 1.20 5.41 -0.85
CA TYR A 236 1.03 5.39 -2.30
C TYR A 236 0.93 3.96 -2.81
N THR A 237 0.21 3.81 -3.92
CA THR A 237 0.21 2.58 -4.72
C THR A 237 1.31 2.64 -5.76
N ASN A 238 2.17 1.62 -5.77
CA ASN A 238 3.15 1.39 -6.81
C ASN A 238 2.81 0.18 -7.66
N VAL A 239 3.23 0.24 -8.92
CA VAL A 239 3.17 -0.87 -9.86
C VAL A 239 4.48 -1.02 -10.61
N ARG A 240 4.75 -2.22 -11.12
CA ARG A 240 5.89 -2.41 -12.03
C ARG A 240 5.72 -1.60 -13.32
N ALA A 241 6.81 -1.39 -14.04
CA ALA A 241 6.81 -0.70 -15.33
C ALA A 241 5.69 -1.20 -16.27
N ASN A 242 5.03 -0.24 -16.92
CA ASN A 242 3.97 -0.38 -17.91
C ASN A 242 2.67 -1.06 -17.42
N TYR A 243 2.55 -1.46 -16.15
CA TYR A 243 1.43 -2.27 -15.67
C TYR A 243 0.06 -1.62 -15.92
N LEU A 244 -0.06 -0.30 -15.75
CA LEU A 244 -1.31 0.43 -16.00
C LEU A 244 -1.76 0.38 -17.46
N SER A 245 -0.82 0.22 -18.40
CA SER A 245 -1.12 0.10 -19.82
C SER A 245 -1.32 -1.36 -20.25
N GLU A 246 -0.58 -2.29 -19.64
CA GLU A 246 -0.66 -3.72 -19.95
C GLU A 246 -1.93 -4.36 -19.38
N CYS A 247 -2.30 -3.99 -18.15
CA CYS A 247 -3.43 -4.55 -17.41
C CYS A 247 -4.44 -3.44 -17.05
N SER A 248 -4.95 -2.77 -18.09
CA SER A 248 -5.70 -1.51 -17.99
C SER A 248 -6.92 -1.57 -17.07
N ASN A 249 -7.63 -2.70 -17.00
CA ASN A 249 -8.79 -2.87 -16.14
C ASN A 249 -8.40 -2.95 -14.65
N VAL A 250 -7.33 -3.67 -14.34
CA VAL A 250 -6.75 -3.68 -12.98
C VAL A 250 -6.16 -2.30 -12.67
N GLY A 251 -5.46 -1.70 -13.62
CA GLY A 251 -4.95 -0.33 -13.51
C GLY A 251 -6.04 0.69 -13.17
N GLN A 252 -7.23 0.57 -13.78
CA GLN A 252 -8.37 1.43 -13.46
C GLN A 252 -8.86 1.23 -12.02
N LEU A 253 -8.92 -0.01 -11.53
CA LEU A 253 -9.23 -0.28 -10.12
C LEU A 253 -8.18 0.39 -9.21
N LEU A 254 -6.89 0.20 -9.47
CA LEU A 254 -5.80 0.79 -8.68
C LEU A 254 -5.83 2.33 -8.70
N GLN A 255 -6.25 2.95 -9.80
CA GLN A 255 -6.44 4.40 -9.88
C GLN A 255 -7.65 4.88 -9.06
N ASN A 256 -8.66 4.06 -8.87
CA ASN A 256 -9.82 4.41 -8.05
C ASN A 256 -9.57 4.16 -6.55
N LEU A 257 -8.71 3.19 -6.21
CA LEU A 257 -8.45 2.78 -4.84
C LEU A 257 -7.87 3.92 -3.99
N GLU A 258 -8.55 4.17 -2.89
CA GLU A 258 -8.22 5.16 -1.87
C GLU A 258 -8.87 4.69 -0.57
N PHE A 259 -8.06 4.64 0.47
CA PHE A 259 -8.39 4.23 1.83
C PHE A 259 -8.43 5.46 2.73
N THR A 260 -9.05 5.29 3.90
CA THR A 260 -9.11 6.32 4.94
C THR A 260 -8.51 5.79 6.23
N LEU A 261 -8.03 6.70 7.07
CA LEU A 261 -7.51 6.34 8.39
C LEU A 261 -8.54 5.59 9.24
N GLU A 262 -9.82 5.95 9.11
CA GLU A 262 -10.92 5.29 9.80
C GLU A 262 -11.10 3.85 9.31
N MET A 263 -11.13 3.65 7.99
CA MET A 263 -11.26 2.33 7.38
C MET A 263 -10.11 1.40 7.78
N GLU A 264 -8.86 1.86 7.66
CA GLU A 264 -7.71 1.03 7.99
C GLU A 264 -7.68 0.68 9.48
N ASN A 265 -8.00 1.64 10.37
CA ASN A 265 -8.12 1.35 11.80
C ASN A 265 -9.21 0.30 12.09
N GLU A 266 -10.38 0.39 11.45
CA GLU A 266 -11.46 -0.60 11.62
C GLU A 266 -11.01 -2.01 11.21
N LEU A 267 -10.34 -2.13 10.06
CA LEU A 267 -9.81 -3.41 9.58
C LEU A 267 -8.71 -3.96 10.50
N MET A 268 -7.76 -3.11 10.89
CA MET A 268 -6.68 -3.49 11.80
C MET A 268 -7.19 -3.90 13.18
N GLU A 269 -8.23 -3.23 13.69
CA GLU A 269 -8.90 -3.60 14.95
C GLU A 269 -9.48 -5.02 14.87
N ALA A 270 -10.17 -5.34 13.77
CA ALA A 270 -10.69 -6.69 13.54
C ALA A 270 -9.56 -7.73 13.49
N ILE A 271 -8.44 -7.42 12.84
CA ILE A 271 -7.32 -8.34 12.66
C ILE A 271 -6.57 -8.55 13.98
N LEU A 272 -6.13 -7.46 14.63
CA LEU A 272 -5.22 -7.52 15.78
C LEU A 272 -5.93 -7.84 17.09
N ASN A 273 -7.06 -7.21 17.35
CA ASN A 273 -7.73 -7.30 18.66
C ASN A 273 -8.86 -8.34 18.66
N GLN A 274 -9.53 -8.55 17.52
CA GLN A 274 -10.62 -9.53 17.40
C GLN A 274 -10.16 -10.87 16.77
N ASN A 275 -8.90 -10.97 16.34
CA ASN A 275 -8.31 -12.15 15.71
C ASN A 275 -9.07 -12.63 14.46
N VAL A 276 -9.66 -11.71 13.70
CA VAL A 276 -10.30 -12.01 12.41
C VAL A 276 -9.23 -12.16 11.34
N GLN A 277 -9.34 -13.20 10.51
CA GLN A 277 -8.43 -13.37 9.38
C GLN A 277 -8.53 -12.18 8.41
N PRO A 278 -7.42 -11.65 7.86
CA PRO A 278 -7.45 -10.41 7.06
C PRO A 278 -8.43 -10.44 5.89
N ASN A 279 -8.50 -11.55 5.15
CA ASN A 279 -9.47 -11.71 4.06
C ASN A 279 -10.93 -11.68 4.55
N LYS A 280 -11.20 -12.23 5.74
CA LYS A 280 -12.54 -12.21 6.34
C LYS A 280 -12.90 -10.81 6.84
N ALA A 281 -11.96 -10.09 7.44
CA ALA A 281 -12.15 -8.69 7.82
C ALA A 281 -12.44 -7.82 6.59
N ALA A 282 -11.66 -7.98 5.52
CA ALA A 282 -11.90 -7.32 4.24
C ALA A 282 -13.28 -7.64 3.65
N GLN A 283 -13.68 -8.92 3.59
CA GLN A 283 -15.00 -9.33 3.10
C GLN A 283 -16.15 -8.73 3.92
N GLN A 284 -16.02 -8.67 5.25
CA GLN A 284 -17.02 -8.08 6.14
C GLN A 284 -17.13 -6.58 5.94
N TRP A 285 -15.99 -5.89 5.83
CA TRP A 285 -15.93 -4.46 5.59
C TRP A 285 -16.52 -4.09 4.23
N LEU A 286 -16.13 -4.80 3.16
CA LEU A 286 -16.65 -4.60 1.80
C LEU A 286 -18.17 -4.80 1.73
N ASN A 287 -18.71 -5.80 2.43
CA ASN A 287 -20.15 -6.03 2.53
C ASN A 287 -20.89 -4.89 3.25
N SER A 288 -20.23 -4.25 4.22
CA SER A 288 -20.82 -3.19 5.05
C SER A 288 -20.68 -1.80 4.42
N ASN A 289 -19.81 -1.65 3.41
CA ASN A 289 -19.49 -0.38 2.77
C ASN A 289 -19.73 -0.39 1.25
N PRO A 290 -20.95 -0.73 0.77
CA PRO A 290 -21.23 -0.91 -0.65
C PRO A 290 -21.02 0.36 -1.50
N GLN A 291 -21.16 1.55 -0.91
CA GLN A 291 -20.90 2.82 -1.61
C GLN A 291 -19.42 3.00 -1.96
N GLN A 292 -18.52 2.61 -1.04
CA GLN A 292 -17.08 2.67 -1.32
C GLN A 292 -16.71 1.66 -2.41
N VAL A 293 -17.30 0.46 -2.36
CA VAL A 293 -17.11 -0.56 -3.40
C VAL A 293 -17.55 -0.02 -4.77
N GLU A 294 -18.71 0.61 -4.86
CA GLU A 294 -19.19 1.22 -6.12
C GLU A 294 -18.22 2.30 -6.63
N ALA A 295 -17.70 3.15 -5.74
CA ALA A 295 -16.73 4.16 -6.10
C ALA A 295 -15.43 3.56 -6.68
N TRP A 296 -14.91 2.50 -6.06
CA TRP A 296 -13.71 1.81 -6.54
C TRP A 296 -13.92 1.03 -7.84
N LEU A 297 -15.13 0.50 -8.05
CA LEU A 297 -15.46 -0.26 -9.27
C LEU A 297 -15.91 0.62 -10.45
N LYS A 298 -15.91 1.94 -10.30
CA LYS A 298 -16.26 2.88 -11.37
C LYS A 298 -15.35 2.67 -12.59
N ASN A 299 -15.95 2.40 -13.75
CA ASN A 299 -15.25 2.08 -15.00
C ASN A 299 -14.39 0.80 -14.97
N VAL A 300 -14.56 -0.05 -13.94
CA VAL A 300 -13.94 -1.37 -13.85
C VAL A 300 -14.93 -2.41 -14.39
N LYS A 301 -14.40 -3.45 -15.03
CA LYS A 301 -15.14 -4.63 -15.49
C LYS A 301 -14.60 -5.89 -14.83
N THR A 302 -15.31 -7.00 -14.99
CA THR A 302 -14.73 -8.32 -14.66
C THR A 302 -13.62 -8.68 -15.65
N LEU A 303 -12.84 -9.71 -15.33
CA LEU A 303 -11.86 -10.30 -16.26
C LEU A 303 -12.47 -10.66 -17.62
N LYS A 304 -13.78 -11.01 -17.64
CA LYS A 304 -14.53 -11.39 -18.85
C LYS A 304 -15.23 -10.21 -19.54
N GLY A 305 -15.12 -9.00 -18.98
CA GLY A 305 -15.74 -7.79 -19.52
C GLY A 305 -17.18 -7.54 -19.04
N ASP A 306 -17.66 -8.28 -18.03
CA ASP A 306 -18.99 -8.11 -17.44
C ASP A 306 -19.03 -6.96 -16.42
N SER A 307 -20.23 -6.69 -15.87
CA SER A 307 -20.45 -5.74 -14.78
C SER A 307 -19.63 -6.10 -13.54
N ALA A 308 -18.67 -5.23 -13.18
CA ALA A 308 -17.87 -5.36 -11.96
C ALA A 308 -18.74 -5.35 -10.70
N GLN A 309 -19.69 -4.41 -10.62
CA GLN A 309 -20.54 -4.22 -9.46
C GLN A 309 -21.38 -5.47 -9.14
N ASP A 310 -21.98 -6.07 -10.17
CA ASP A 310 -22.82 -7.26 -10.01
C ASP A 310 -21.98 -8.48 -9.59
N ALA A 311 -20.81 -8.66 -10.21
CA ALA A 311 -19.92 -9.77 -9.92
C ALA A 311 -19.36 -9.71 -8.50
N VAL A 312 -18.84 -8.55 -8.07
CA VAL A 312 -18.31 -8.36 -6.72
C VAL A 312 -19.44 -8.49 -5.69
N SER A 313 -20.62 -7.93 -5.95
CA SER A 313 -21.77 -8.07 -5.04
C SER A 313 -22.22 -9.53 -4.90
N ALA A 314 -22.21 -10.30 -6.00
CA ALA A 314 -22.54 -11.73 -5.96
C ALA A 314 -21.47 -12.52 -5.19
N TYR A 315 -20.19 -12.23 -5.42
CA TYR A 315 -19.06 -12.83 -4.71
C TYR A 315 -19.15 -12.60 -3.20
N LEU A 316 -19.33 -11.34 -2.78
CA LEU A 316 -19.40 -10.95 -1.37
C LEU A 316 -20.59 -11.58 -0.62
N LYS A 317 -21.70 -11.86 -1.32
CA LYS A 317 -22.84 -12.61 -0.77
C LYS A 317 -22.53 -14.10 -0.59
N GLN A 318 -21.76 -14.70 -1.50
CA GLN A 318 -21.39 -16.11 -1.43
C GLN A 318 -20.43 -16.39 -0.27
N VAL A 319 -19.43 -15.53 -0.07
CA VAL A 319 -18.42 -15.73 0.99
C VAL A 319 -18.91 -15.40 2.41
N LYS A 320 -20.11 -14.81 2.51
CA LYS A 320 -20.83 -14.55 3.76
C LYS A 320 -21.62 -15.78 4.25
N ALA A 321 -22.00 -16.69 3.34
CA ALA A 321 -22.71 -17.93 3.62
C ALA A 321 -21.76 -19.04 4.07
#